data_AF-A0AAW1KK22-F1
#
_entry.id   AF-A0AAW1KK22-F1
#
_cell.length_a   1.000
_cell.length_b   1.000
_cell.length_c   1.000
_cell.angle_alpha   90.00
_cell.angle_beta   90.00
_cell.angle_gamma   90.00
#
_symmetry.space_group_name_H-M   'P 1'
#
loop_
_entity.id
_entity.type
_entity.pdbx_description
1 polymer ?
#
loop_
_entity_poly.entity_id
_entity_poly.type
_entity_poly.pdbx_seq_one_letter_code
_entity_poly.pdbx_strand_id
1 'polypeptide(L)'
;MESEKKHFPIKKGSTVTIPVPALDRGKGTLRNLIGVIMEITKNNYYKIGTAEEILAQLYSRNQIGACKSKQLSVEEVPEERCTLRTASNLNLENNDLYHVIVEEDVTRCNSKCHKTLDYTNK
;
A
#
# COMPACT_ATOMS: atom_id res chain seq x y z
N MET A 1 -7.86 18.16 -15.86
CA MET A 1 -7.79 18.46 -14.42
C MET A 1 -6.97 17.36 -13.79
N GLU A 2 -5.64 17.48 -13.83
CA GLU A 2 -4.76 16.53 -13.15
C GLU A 2 -5.01 16.66 -11.64
N SER A 3 -5.48 15.57 -11.04
CA SER A 3 -5.55 15.45 -9.59
C SER A 3 -4.12 15.60 -9.08
N GLU A 4 -3.82 16.73 -8.44
CA GLU A 4 -2.56 16.97 -7.74
C GLU A 4 -2.45 15.99 -6.59
N LYS A 5 -2.04 14.75 -6.91
CA LYS A 5 -1.67 13.76 -5.92
C LYS A 5 -0.54 14.39 -5.13
N LYS A 6 -0.80 14.82 -3.91
CA LYS A 6 0.21 15.27 -2.95
C LYS A 6 1.29 14.19 -2.93
N HIS A 7 2.41 14.47 -3.59
CA HIS A 7 3.55 13.56 -3.63
C HIS A 7 4.22 13.65 -2.28
N PHE A 8 3.72 12.87 -1.31
CA PHE A 8 4.41 12.74 -0.03
C PHE A 8 5.83 12.25 -0.31
N PRO A 9 6.86 13.00 0.09
CA PRO A 9 8.23 12.63 -0.17
C PRO A 9 8.51 11.33 0.58
N ILE A 10 8.76 10.27 -0.17
CA ILE A 10 9.06 8.95 0.38
C ILE A 10 10.56 8.88 0.59
N LYS A 11 10.97 8.62 1.83
CA LYS A 11 12.38 8.49 2.24
C LYS A 11 12.63 7.10 2.82
N LYS A 12 13.89 6.73 3.00
CA LYS A 12 14.25 5.55 3.80
C LYS A 12 13.59 5.65 5.19
N GLY A 13 13.02 4.54 5.65
CA GLY A 13 12.24 4.46 6.90
C GLY A 13 10.78 4.93 6.79
N SER A 14 10.32 5.37 5.62
CA SER A 14 8.91 5.70 5.40
C SER A 14 8.07 4.43 5.23
N THR A 15 6.89 4.40 5.84
CA THR A 15 5.89 3.35 5.63
C THR A 15 5.13 3.59 4.33
N VAL A 16 4.94 2.53 3.55
CA VAL A 16 4.34 2.54 2.22
C VAL A 16 3.36 1.39 2.07
N THR A 17 2.44 1.53 1.14
CA THR A 17 1.50 0.49 0.76
C THR A 17 1.80 -0.01 -0.64
N ILE A 18 1.73 -1.31 -0.86
CA ILE A 18 1.95 -1.96 -2.16
C ILE A 18 0.63 -2.63 -2.56
N PRO A 19 0.01 -2.24 -3.69
CA PRO A 19 -1.20 -2.88 -4.16
C PRO A 19 -0.87 -4.31 -4.63
N VAL A 20 -1.62 -5.29 -4.13
CA VAL A 20 -1.48 -6.69 -4.54
C VAL A 20 -2.41 -6.93 -5.73
N PRO A 21 -1.89 -7.36 -6.89
CA PRO A 21 -2.72 -7.64 -8.05
C PRO A 21 -3.67 -8.81 -7.77
N ALA A 22 -4.82 -8.82 -8.44
CA ALA A 22 -5.87 -9.82 -8.17
C ALA A 22 -5.41 -11.28 -8.40
N LEU A 23 -4.42 -11.50 -9.28
CA LEU A 23 -3.85 -12.82 -9.54
C LEU A 23 -3.03 -13.36 -8.35
N ASP A 24 -2.34 -12.47 -7.62
CA ASP A 24 -1.55 -12.82 -6.45
C ASP A 24 -2.38 -12.77 -5.16
N ARG A 25 -3.65 -12.35 -5.26
CA ARG A 25 -4.56 -12.22 -4.13
C ARG A 25 -5.24 -13.56 -3.83
N GLY A 26 -4.92 -14.13 -2.68
CA GLY A 26 -5.65 -15.26 -2.11
C GLY A 26 -7.08 -14.89 -1.67
N LYS A 27 -7.89 -15.89 -1.33
CA LYS A 27 -9.22 -15.64 -0.74
C LYS A 27 -9.02 -15.01 0.64
N GLY A 28 -9.63 -13.84 0.85
CA GLY A 28 -9.54 -13.11 2.13
C GLY A 28 -8.38 -12.12 2.23
N THR A 29 -7.44 -12.09 1.27
CA THR A 29 -6.24 -11.25 1.38
C THR A 29 -6.53 -9.76 1.26
N LEU A 30 -5.81 -8.95 2.04
CA LEU A 30 -5.84 -7.49 1.94
C LEU A 30 -5.45 -7.04 0.53
N ARG A 31 -6.08 -5.96 0.06
CA ARG A 31 -5.80 -5.38 -1.27
C ARG A 31 -4.43 -4.71 -1.34
N ASN A 32 -3.93 -4.26 -0.19
CA ASN A 32 -2.67 -3.56 -0.07
C ASN A 32 -1.84 -4.24 1.02
N LEU A 33 -0.58 -4.46 0.71
CA LEU A 33 0.46 -4.89 1.65
C LEU A 33 1.13 -3.66 2.25
N ILE A 34 1.43 -3.67 3.55
CA ILE A 34 2.13 -2.57 4.22
C ILE A 34 3.60 -2.95 4.39
N GLY A 35 4.50 -2.00 4.12
CA GLY A 35 5.93 -2.19 4.28
C GLY A 35 6.67 -0.89 4.57
N VAL A 36 7.95 -1.01 4.90
CA VAL A 36 8.85 0.10 5.17
C VAL A 36 9.98 0.14 4.15
N ILE A 37 10.39 1.33 3.73
CA ILE A 37 11.49 1.47 2.77
C ILE A 37 12.82 1.29 3.48
N MET A 38 13.53 0.24 3.09
CA MET A 38 14.86 -0.07 3.62
C MET A 38 15.96 0.67 2.86
N GLU A 39 15.79 0.82 1.54
CA GLU A 39 16.80 1.39 0.67
C GLU A 39 16.17 2.03 -0.57
N ILE A 40 16.82 3.08 -1.09
CA ILE A 40 16.51 3.69 -2.37
C ILE A 40 17.75 3.54 -3.24
N THR A 41 17.60 2.79 -4.32
CA THR A 41 18.69 2.55 -5.28
C THR A 41 18.98 3.81 -6.11
N LYS A 42 20.15 3.86 -6.76
CA LYS A 42 20.55 4.97 -7.64
C LYS A 42 19.56 5.25 -8.78
N ASN A 43 18.78 4.25 -9.17
CA ASN A 43 17.80 4.31 -10.24
C ASN A 43 16.39 4.67 -9.73
N ASN A 44 16.25 5.19 -8.51
CA ASN A 44 14.97 5.54 -7.87
C ASN A 44 14.02 4.34 -7.68
N TYR A 45 14.56 3.13 -7.55
CA TYR A 45 13.78 1.98 -7.10
C TYR A 45 13.90 1.80 -5.59
N TYR A 46 12.80 1.40 -4.98
CA TYR A 46 12.64 1.23 -3.55
C TYR A 46 12.74 -0.25 -3.18
N LYS A 47 13.62 -0.56 -2.24
CA LYS A 47 13.66 -1.84 -1.55
C LYS A 47 12.76 -1.76 -0.33
N ILE A 48 11.80 -2.67 -0.23
CA ILE A 48 10.76 -2.61 0.79
C ILE A 48 10.83 -3.86 1.66
N GLY A 49 10.80 -3.63 2.97
CA GLY A 49 10.67 -4.64 4.01
C GLY A 49 9.24 -4.71 4.52
N THR A 50 8.76 -5.90 4.81
CA THR A 50 7.52 -6.14 5.55
C THR A 50 7.86 -6.60 6.97
N ALA A 51 6.87 -6.75 7.84
CA ALA A 51 7.11 -7.19 9.22
C ALA A 51 7.80 -8.56 9.30
N GLU A 52 7.58 -9.42 8.30
CA GLU A 52 8.11 -10.78 8.29
C GLU A 52 9.36 -10.91 7.42
N GLU A 53 9.42 -10.25 6.26
CA GLU A 53 10.48 -10.47 5.27
C GLU A 53 10.70 -9.26 4.34
N ILE A 54 11.85 -9.23 3.67
CA ILE A 54 12.19 -8.28 2.60
C ILE A 54 11.59 -8.74 1.27
N LEU A 55 10.93 -7.82 0.56
CA LEU A 55 10.44 -8.12 -0.78
C LEU A 55 11.63 -8.26 -1.75
N ALA A 56 11.69 -9.40 -2.43
CA ALA A 56 12.77 -9.71 -3.37
C ALA A 56 12.79 -8.77 -4.59
N GLN A 57 11.63 -8.21 -4.97
CA GLN A 57 11.52 -7.26 -6.06
C GLN A 57 11.66 -5.81 -5.58
N LEU A 58 12.22 -4.97 -6.46
CA LEU A 58 12.27 -3.53 -6.25
C LEU A 58 11.06 -2.86 -6.87
N TYR A 59 10.58 -1.79 -6.23
CA TYR A 59 9.39 -1.08 -6.67
C TYR A 59 9.72 0.32 -7.17
N SER A 60 8.98 0.79 -8.17
CA SER A 60 8.99 2.19 -8.60
C SER A 60 8.02 3.02 -7.77
N ARG A 61 8.15 4.36 -7.82
CA ARG A 61 7.27 5.26 -7.08
C ARG A 61 5.79 5.08 -7.43
N ASN A 62 5.47 4.70 -8.66
CA ASN A 62 4.10 4.52 -9.14
C ASN A 62 3.45 3.22 -8.67
N GLN A 63 4.26 2.26 -8.22
CA GLN A 63 3.80 0.97 -7.70
C GLN A 63 3.57 1.01 -6.19
N ILE A 64 3.82 2.15 -5.53
CA ILE A 64 3.68 2.29 -4.08
C ILE A 64 2.82 3.49 -3.70
N GLY A 65 2.00 3.31 -2.68
CA GLY A 65 1.28 4.38 -2.00
C GLY A 65 2.07 4.88 -0.79
N ALA A 66 1.95 6.17 -0.47
CA ALA A 66 2.45 6.68 0.80
C ALA A 66 1.46 6.29 1.92
N CYS A 67 1.96 5.71 3.00
CA CYS A 67 1.16 5.49 4.21
C CYS A 67 1.40 6.66 5.18
N LYS A 68 0.33 7.27 5.69
CA LYS A 68 0.45 8.38 6.65
C LYS A 68 0.84 7.89 8.05
N SER A 69 0.55 6.62 8.36
CA SER A 69 0.76 6.04 9.68
C SER A 69 2.04 5.22 9.69
N LYS A 70 2.92 5.51 10.65
CA LYS A 70 4.14 4.73 10.88
C LYS A 70 3.76 3.43 11.57
N GLN A 71 3.81 2.32 10.85
CA GLN A 71 3.44 1.00 11.37
C GLN A 71 4.60 0.04 11.55
N LEU A 72 5.74 0.30 10.88
CA LEU A 72 6.87 -0.61 10.85
C LEU A 72 8.18 0.19 10.74
N SER A 73 9.18 -0.21 11.52
CA SER A 73 10.54 0.35 11.49
C SER A 73 11.47 -0.58 10.69
N VAL A 74 12.55 -0.01 10.13
CA VAL A 74 13.51 -0.79 9.31
C VAL A 74 14.22 -1.86 10.12
N GLU A 75 14.40 -1.64 11.42
CA GLU A 75 15.05 -2.56 12.37
C GLU A 75 14.20 -3.80 12.69
N GLU A 76 12.89 -3.71 12.51
CA GLU A 76 11.94 -4.78 12.83
C GLU A 76 11.78 -5.77 11.66
N VAL A 77 12.39 -5.47 10.50
CA VAL A 77 12.31 -6.29 9.29
C VAL A 77 13.38 -7.38 9.32
N PRO A 78 13.00 -8.66 9.29
CA PRO A 78 13.96 -9.76 9.15
C PRO A 78 14.70 -9.70 7.81
N GLU A 79 15.95 -10.17 7.77
CA GLU A 79 16.78 -10.10 6.56
C GLU A 79 16.40 -11.12 5.45
N GLU A 80 15.47 -12.03 5.78
CA GLU A 80 14.93 -13.04 4.86
C GLU A 80 14.18 -12.39 3.68
N ARG A 81 14.09 -13.11 2.56
CA ARG A 81 13.50 -12.58 1.32
C ARG A 81 12.32 -13.40 0.85
N CYS A 82 11.27 -12.70 0.40
CA CYS A 82 10.14 -13.37 -0.24
C CYS A 82 9.51 -12.61 -1.39
N THR A 83 8.56 -13.30 -2.04
CA THR A 83 7.76 -12.73 -3.13
C THR A 83 6.57 -11.95 -2.57
N LEU A 84 6.05 -11.01 -3.37
CA LEU A 84 4.83 -10.27 -3.01
C LEU A 84 3.67 -11.22 -2.67
N ARG A 85 3.53 -12.32 -3.41
CA ARG A 85 2.50 -13.34 -3.19
C ARG A 85 2.65 -14.03 -1.84
N THR A 86 3.88 -14.39 -1.46
CA THR A 86 4.18 -15.00 -0.15
C THR A 86 3.89 -14.01 0.98
N ALA A 87 4.44 -12.79 0.90
CA ALA A 87 4.21 -11.73 1.90
C ALA A 87 2.72 -11.43 2.10
N SER A 88 1.97 -11.36 0.99
CA SER A 88 0.53 -11.11 0.99
C SER A 88 -0.26 -12.20 1.72
N ASN A 89 0.15 -13.48 1.58
CA ASN A 89 -0.47 -14.59 2.29
C ASN A 89 -0.07 -14.65 3.77
N LEU A 90 1.18 -14.33 4.13
CA LEU A 90 1.62 -14.27 5.54
C LEU A 90 0.91 -13.17 6.33
N ASN A 91 0.56 -12.06 5.66
CA ASN A 91 -0.23 -10.99 6.27
C ASN A 91 -1.65 -11.42 6.65
N LEU A 92 -2.19 -12.48 6.04
CA LEU A 92 -3.49 -13.03 6.41
C LEU A 92 -3.47 -13.85 7.68
N GLU A 93 -2.35 -14.50 8.00
CA GLU A 93 -2.26 -15.38 9.17
C GLU A 93 -2.13 -14.57 10.47
N ASN A 94 -1.63 -13.33 10.39
CA ASN A 94 -1.48 -12.40 11.51
C ASN A 94 -2.63 -11.38 11.63
N ASN A 95 -3.84 -11.79 11.24
CA ASN A 95 -5.02 -10.94 10.98
C ASN A 95 -5.48 -10.03 12.14
N ASP A 96 -5.03 -10.23 13.39
CA ASP A 96 -5.54 -9.48 14.53
C ASP A 96 -4.94 -8.06 14.72
N LEU A 97 -3.78 -7.74 14.11
CA LEU A 97 -3.11 -6.45 14.37
C LEU A 97 -3.11 -5.45 13.18
N TYR A 98 -3.20 -5.92 11.95
CA TYR A 98 -3.13 -5.07 10.74
C TYR A 98 -4.49 -4.72 10.13
N HIS A 99 -5.59 -5.18 10.74
CA HIS A 99 -6.94 -4.72 10.42
C HIS A 99 -7.16 -3.23 10.73
N VAL A 100 -6.27 -2.63 11.53
CA VAL A 100 -6.34 -1.23 11.90
C VAL A 100 -5.44 -0.42 10.96
N ILE A 101 -5.99 0.68 10.46
CA ILE A 101 -5.31 1.68 9.63
C ILE A 101 -5.11 1.32 8.14
N VAL A 102 -6.17 0.84 7.50
CA VAL A 102 -6.62 1.60 6.31
C VAL A 102 -7.73 2.50 6.84
N GLU A 103 -7.38 3.59 7.52
CA GLU A 103 -8.27 4.74 7.43
C GLU A 103 -8.21 5.12 5.96
N GLU A 104 -9.15 4.55 5.20
CA GLU A 104 -9.71 5.29 4.09
C GLU A 104 -9.92 6.70 4.65
N ASP A 105 -9.27 7.70 4.07
CA ASP A 105 -9.88 9.02 3.97
C ASP A 105 -11.21 8.81 3.19
N VAL A 106 -12.19 8.08 3.76
CA VAL A 106 -13.59 8.31 3.50
C VAL A 106 -13.86 9.63 4.20
N THR A 107 -13.44 10.71 3.56
CA THR A 107 -14.31 11.86 3.54
C THR A 107 -15.59 11.36 2.86
N ARG A 108 -16.49 10.77 3.65
CA ARG A 108 -17.92 10.75 3.36
C ARG A 108 -18.39 12.19 3.41
N CYS A 109 -18.00 12.98 2.42
CA CYS A 109 -18.81 14.08 1.98
C CYS A 109 -19.53 13.58 0.73
N ASN A 110 -20.74 13.06 0.93
CA ASN A 110 -21.81 13.54 0.09
C ASN A 110 -22.88 14.06 1.03
N SER A 111 -22.72 15.33 1.37
CA SER A 111 -23.85 16.25 1.45
C SER A 111 -24.92 15.83 0.43
N LYS A 112 -26.17 15.83 0.88
CA LYS A 112 -27.38 15.64 0.05
C LYS A 112 -27.24 16.31 -1.32
N CYS A 113 -26.93 15.55 -2.35
CA CYS A 113 -26.92 16.02 -3.74
C CYS A 113 -27.59 14.98 -4.63
N HIS A 114 -28.87 14.69 -4.36
CA HIS A 114 -29.77 14.27 -5.43
C HIS A 114 -29.90 15.44 -6.41
N LYS A 115 -29.23 15.35 -7.55
CA LYS A 115 -29.76 15.92 -8.79
C LYS A 115 -29.62 14.87 -9.88
N THR A 116 -30.70 14.12 -10.03
CA THR A 116 -31.01 13.36 -11.24
C THR A 116 -30.90 14.31 -12.42
N LEU A 117 -30.01 14.00 -13.36
CA LEU A 117 -30.12 14.49 -14.73
C LEU A 117 -30.12 13.23 -15.59
N ASP A 118 -31.32 12.79 -15.91
CA ASP A 118 -31.57 11.77 -16.93
C ASP A 118 -31.01 12.30 -18.26
N TYR A 119 -29.86 11.75 -18.67
CA TYR A 119 -29.40 11.88 -20.04
C TYR A 119 -30.16 10.85 -20.88
N THR A 120 -31.23 11.28 -21.53
CA THR A 120 -31.77 10.59 -22.70
C THR A 120 -31.11 11.17 -23.94
N ASN A 121 -30.43 10.34 -24.72
CA ASN A 121 -29.81 10.72 -25.98
C ASN A 121 -30.48 9.91 -27.11
N LYS A 122 -31.20 10.66 -27.96
CA LYS A 122 -31.82 10.34 -29.27
C LYS A 122 -32.91 9.29 -29.37
#